data_AF-D2EPP6-F1
#
_entry.id   AF-D2EPP6-F1
#
_cell.length_a   1.000
_cell.length_b   1.000
_cell.length_c   1.000
_cell.angle_alpha   90.00
_cell.angle_beta   90.00
_cell.angle_gamma   90.00
#
_symmetry.space_group_name_H-M   'P 1'
#
loop_
_entity.id
_entity.type
_entity.pdbx_description
1 polymer ?
#
loop_
_entity_poly.entity_id
_entity_poly.type
_entity_poly.pdbx_seq_one_letter_code
_entity_poly.pdbx_strand_id
1 'polypeptide(L)' 'MLEEIIKNGKNILYKSKLIYKTKIDKIPIGIQIQAISIDEELSINVFIPNVSPGISIDYTEGKITRLE' A
#
# COMPACT_ATOMS: atom_id res chain seq x y z
N MET A 1 -13.17 -0.13 -6.83
CA MET A 1 -13.63 -0.11 -5.43
C MET A 1 -13.68 1.30 -4.82
N LEU A 2 -12.58 1.87 -4.29
CA LEU A 2 -12.65 3.21 -3.64
C LEU A 2 -13.11 4.32 -4.59
N GLU A 3 -12.59 4.30 -5.81
CA GLU A 3 -12.98 5.26 -6.86
C GLU A 3 -14.47 5.18 -7.22
N GLU A 4 -15.05 3.98 -7.23
CA GLU A 4 -16.49 3.78 -7.52
C GLU A 4 -17.36 4.38 -6.42
N ILE A 5 -16.95 4.25 -5.15
CA ILE A 5 -17.64 4.84 -4.00
C ILE A 5 -17.63 6.37 -4.10
N ILE A 6 -16.49 6.97 -4.44
CA ILE A 6 -16.38 8.42 -4.66
C ILE A 6 -17.27 8.87 -5.83
N LYS A 7 -17.27 8.12 -6.95
CA LYS A 7 -18.14 8.40 -8.10
C LYS A 7 -19.63 8.34 -7.76
N ASN A 8 -20.02 7.49 -6.80
CA ASN A 8 -21.39 7.41 -6.30
C ASN A 8 -21.75 8.52 -5.29
N GLY A 9 -20.89 9.53 -5.13
CA GLY A 9 -21.13 10.68 -4.26
C GLY A 9 -20.88 10.40 -2.78
N LYS A 10 -20.29 9.25 -2.43
CA LYS A 10 -19.97 8.89 -1.06
C LYS A 10 -18.59 9.42 -0.68
N ASN A 11 -18.47 9.90 0.55
CA ASN A 11 -17.22 10.40 1.10
C ASN A 11 -16.46 9.27 1.82
N ILE A 12 -15.13 9.30 1.71
CA ILE A 12 -14.24 8.30 2.30
C ILE A 12 -13.19 9.01 3.15
N LEU A 13 -13.00 8.55 4.38
CA LEU A 13 -11.82 8.90 5.17
C LEU A 13 -10.69 7.95 4.78
N TYR A 14 -9.60 8.50 4.24
CA TYR A 14 -8.48 7.71 3.71
C TYR A 14 -7.17 8.05 4.42
N LYS A 15 -6.40 7.02 4.78
CA LYS A 15 -5.05 7.15 5.31
C LYS A 15 -4.15 6.11 4.67
N SER A 16 -2.96 6.54 4.27
CA SER A 16 -1.91 5.64 3.82
C SER A 16 -0.61 5.87 4.58
N LYS A 17 0.16 4.79 4.75
CA LYS A 17 1.45 4.83 5.43
C LYS A 17 2.43 3.88 4.74
N LEU A 18 3.57 4.41 4.32
CA LEU A 18 4.70 3.60 3.86
C LEU A 18 5.32 2.86 5.06
N ILE A 19 5.59 1.56 4.87
CA ILE A 19 6.19 0.71 5.89
C ILE A 19 7.63 0.39 5.47
N TYR A 20 8.57 0.77 6.30
CA TYR A 20 10.00 0.48 6.14
C TYR A 20 10.40 -0.58 7.16
N LYS A 21 11.24 -1.54 6.77
CA LYS A 21 11.70 -2.60 7.67
C LYS A 21 12.71 -2.04 8.67
N THR A 22 13.58 -1.15 8.21
CA THR A 22 14.60 -0.48 9.03
C THR A 22 14.58 1.03 8.80
N LYS A 23 15.26 1.79 9.67
CA LYS A 23 15.38 3.26 9.55
C LYS A 23 16.29 3.72 8.41
N ILE A 24 17.15 2.84 7.92
CA ILE A 24 18.10 3.14 6.85
C ILE A 24 17.56 2.77 5.47
N ASP A 25 16.42 2.07 5.41
CA ASP A 25 15.84 1.64 4.15
C ASP A 25 15.35 2.84 3.33
N LYS A 26 15.78 2.92 2.07
CA LYS A 26 15.33 3.96 1.13
C LYS A 26 13.99 3.60 0.49
N ILE A 27 13.67 2.31 0.38
CA ILE A 27 12.47 1.79 -0.26
C ILE A 27 11.57 1.11 0.79
N PRO A 28 10.26 1.38 0.81
CA PRO A 28 9.34 0.70 1.71
C PRO A 28 9.13 -0.76 1.28
N ILE A 29 8.98 -1.64 2.25
CA ILE A 29 8.58 -3.04 2.04
C ILE A 29 7.11 -3.19 1.66
N GLY A 30 6.34 -2.11 1.78
CA GLY A 30 4.94 -2.05 1.36
C GLY A 30 4.24 -0.80 1.87
N ILE A 31 2.94 -0.73 1.61
CA ILE A 31 2.07 0.36 2.02
C ILE A 31 0.90 -0.20 2.82
N GLN A 32 0.64 0.39 3.98
CA GLN A 32 -0.61 0.16 4.69
C GLN A 32 -1.64 1.18 4.18
N ILE A 33 -2.83 0.69 3.82
CA ILE A 33 -3.96 1.48 3.37
C ILE A 33 -5.14 1.23 4.30
N GLN A 34 -5.69 2.33 4.83
CA GLN A 34 -6.90 2.34 5.65
C GLN A 34 -7.92 3.25 5.00
N ALA A 35 -9.15 2.76 4.82
CA ALA A 35 -10.23 3.57 4.29
C ALA A 35 -11.56 3.17 4.91
N ILE A 36 -12.37 4.15 5.29
CA ILE A 36 -13.72 3.96 5.83
C ILE A 36 -14.66 4.94 5.10
N SER A 37 -15.79 4.47 4.59
CA SER A 37 -16.84 5.35 4.06
C SER A 37 -17.69 5.93 5.19
N ILE A 38 -18.22 7.15 5.03
CA ILE A 38 -19.01 7.81 6.10
C ILE A 38 -20.27 7.01 6.49
N ASP A 39 -20.84 6.27 5.53
CA ASP A 39 -21.98 5.38 5.75
C ASP A 39 -21.59 3.99 6.29
N GLU A 40 -20.31 3.78 6.59
CA GLU A 40 -19.72 2.56 7.15
C GLU A 40 -19.89 1.28 6.31
N GLU A 41 -20.41 1.39 5.08
CA GLU A 41 -20.56 0.24 4.16
C GLU A 41 -19.22 -0.32 3.68
N LEU A 42 -18.18 0.52 3.63
CA LEU A 42 -16.83 0.11 3.33
C LEU A 42 -15.91 0.40 4.52
N SER A 43 -15.18 -0.62 4.96
CA SER A 43 -14.06 -0.49 5.89
C SER A 43 -12.94 -1.44 5.47
N ILE A 44 -11.78 -0.89 5.17
CA ILE A 44 -10.58 -1.66 4.84
C ILE A 44 -9.39 -1.21 5.68
N ASN A 45 -8.57 -2.18 6.04
CA ASN A 45 -7.26 -1.98 6.65
C ASN A 45 -6.33 -3.08 6.13
N VAL A 46 -5.56 -2.76 5.11
CA VAL A 46 -4.78 -3.74 4.35
C VAL A 46 -3.32 -3.31 4.27
N PHE A 47 -2.43 -4.30 4.20
CA PHE A 47 -1.02 -4.09 3.85
C PHE A 47 -0.78 -4.66 2.46
N ILE A 48 -0.27 -3.82 1.56
CA ILE A 48 0.10 -4.20 0.21
C ILE A 48 1.63 -4.33 0.18
N PRO A 49 2.18 -5.55 0.03
CA PRO A 49 3.62 -5.74 -0.03
C PRO A 49 4.17 -5.18 -1.34
N ASN A 50 5.32 -4.52 -1.27
CA ASN A 50 6.03 -3.99 -2.43
C ASN A 50 6.88 -5.09 -3.08
N VAL A 51 6.23 -6.11 -3.61
CA VAL A 51 6.87 -7.28 -4.22
C VAL A 51 6.32 -7.49 -5.63
N SER A 52 7.10 -8.16 -6.48
CA SER A 52 6.62 -8.64 -7.76
C SER A 52 7.22 -10.02 -8.05
N PRO A 53 6.45 -10.95 -8.64
CA PRO A 53 6.99 -12.24 -9.05
C PRO A 53 8.20 -12.09 -9.98
N GLY A 54 9.21 -12.95 -9.80
CA GLY A 54 10.40 -12.98 -10.66
C GLY A 54 11.43 -11.89 -10.37
N ILE A 55 11.24 -11.05 -9.34
CA ILE A 55 12.25 -10.10 -8.88
C ILE A 55 12.43 -10.13 -7.37
N SER A 56 13.64 -9.79 -6.94
CA SER A 56 13.98 -9.45 -5.56
C SER A 56 14.41 -7.99 -5.49
N ILE A 57 13.98 -7.31 -4.43
CA ILE A 57 14.28 -5.89 -4.18
C ILE A 57 15.18 -5.80 -2.95
N ASP A 58 16.33 -5.16 -3.11
CA ASP A 58 17.10 -4.62 -1.99
C ASP A 58 16.39 -3.35 -1.51
N TYR A 59 15.68 -3.43 -0.38
CA TYR A 59 14.93 -2.29 0.14
C TYR A 59 15.80 -1.18 0.75
N THR A 60 17.08 -1.48 1.02
CA THR A 60 18.02 -0.50 1.55
C THR A 60 18.52 0.41 0.44
N GLU A 61 18.91 -0.15 -0.71
CA GLU A 61 19.51 0.61 -1.82
C GLU A 61 18.61 0.72 -3.07
N GLY A 62 17.49 0.00 -3.12
CA GLY A 62 16.57 -0.03 -4.25
C GLY A 62 17.05 -0.84 -5.45
N LYS A 63 18.06 -1.70 -5.28
CA LYS A 63 18.55 -2.58 -6.37
C LYS A 63 17.55 -3.69 -6.64
N ILE A 64 17.32 -3.97 -7.92
CA ILE A 64 16.42 -5.04 -8.38
C ILE A 64 17.25 -6.15 -8.99
N THR A 65 17.00 -7.38 -8.56
CA THR A 65 17.61 -8.59 -9.09
C THR A 65 16.52 -9.50 -9.64
N ARG A 66 16.72 -10.03 -10.85
CA ARG A 66 15.81 -11.05 -11.41
C ARG A 66 16.02 -12.37 -10.69
N LEU A 67 14.92 -13.01 -10.29
CA LEU A 67 14.94 -14.37 -9.77
C LEU A 67 14.84 -15.32 -10.97
N GLU A 68 15.87 -16.13 -11.17
CA GLU A 68 15.89 -17.22 -12.16
C GLU A 68 15.13 -18.44 -11.66
#